data_AF-T1ASM3-F1
#
_entry.id   AF-T1ASM3-F1
#
_cell.length_a   1.000
_cell.length_b   1.000
_cell.length_c   1.000
_cell.angle_alpha   90.00
_cell.angle_beta   90.00
_cell.angle_gamma   90.00
#
_symmetry.space_group_name_H-M   'P 1'
#
loop_
_entity.id
_entity.type
_entity.pdbx_description
1 polymer ?
#
loop_
_entity_poly.entity_id
_entity_poly.type
_entity_poly.pdbx_seq_one_letter_code
_entity_poly.pdbx_strand_id
1 'polypeptide(L)'
;MATTYSNMSNGDKEEGDLTAKRNLNAGDRFILSQNPNTPSEILKQLATDSDVEVRQGVASNLNTSFETLKQLSTDTDATVRSRVASNPYTPSEILKQLATDHDAQVRYYVVRNPRLPYEILKQLSTDSSASIRSNIAQNRNTPLEFLKQLATDPDLKVRSNVEYNITRNNDKYSQLQIFLIKHALRRSDREMRLEHLKRVTDD
;
A
#
# COMPACT_ATOMS: atom_id res chain seq x y z
N MET A 1 6.87 -26.16 -21.96
CA MET A 1 5.87 -26.29 -23.04
C MET A 1 4.52 -25.95 -22.45
N ALA A 2 4.00 -24.79 -22.84
CA ALA A 2 2.67 -24.32 -22.48
C ALA A 2 1.65 -25.01 -23.39
N THR A 3 0.99 -26.04 -22.90
CA THR A 3 -0.09 -26.70 -23.62
C THR A 3 -1.01 -27.38 -22.62
N THR A 4 -2.10 -26.69 -22.25
CA THR A 4 -3.34 -27.34 -21.76
C THR A 4 -4.56 -26.43 -21.69
N TYR A 5 -4.45 -25.12 -21.92
CA TYR A 5 -5.61 -24.20 -21.81
C TYR A 5 -6.21 -23.72 -23.15
N SER A 6 -5.68 -24.14 -24.30
CA SER A 6 -6.13 -23.61 -25.61
C SER A 6 -7.30 -24.38 -26.26
N ASN A 7 -7.75 -25.51 -25.70
CA ASN A 7 -8.79 -26.35 -26.32
C ASN A 7 -9.80 -26.89 -25.27
N MET A 8 -10.70 -26.04 -24.77
CA MET A 8 -11.87 -26.53 -24.01
C MET A 8 -13.15 -25.98 -24.65
N SER A 9 -14.09 -26.89 -24.93
CA SER A 9 -15.34 -26.60 -25.62
C SER A 9 -16.33 -25.91 -24.68
N ASN A 10 -17.35 -25.26 -25.23
CA ASN A 10 -18.36 -24.53 -24.43
C ASN A 10 -19.17 -25.41 -23.47
N GLY A 11 -19.10 -26.75 -23.56
CA GLY A 11 -19.75 -27.68 -22.62
C GLY A 11 -18.93 -28.03 -21.38
N ASP A 12 -17.62 -27.73 -21.35
CA ASP A 12 -16.71 -28.05 -20.24
C ASP A 12 -16.63 -26.93 -19.18
N LYS A 13 -17.38 -25.85 -19.39
CA LYS A 13 -17.28 -24.61 -18.59
C LYS A 13 -18.05 -24.62 -17.27
N GLU A 14 -18.92 -25.61 -17.03
CA GLU A 14 -19.79 -25.60 -15.84
C GLU A 14 -19.58 -26.76 -14.84
N GLU A 15 -18.82 -27.81 -15.17
CA GLU A 15 -18.54 -28.93 -14.22
C GLU A 15 -17.05 -29.33 -14.10
N GLY A 16 -16.15 -28.69 -14.86
CA GLY A 16 -14.72 -29.00 -14.86
C GLY A 16 -13.93 -28.32 -13.74
N ASP A 17 -13.55 -29.10 -12.73
CA ASP A 17 -12.34 -28.95 -11.90
C ASP A 17 -12.43 -28.18 -10.56
N LEU A 18 -13.45 -28.49 -9.76
CA LEU A 18 -13.37 -28.40 -8.28
C LEU A 18 -12.30 -29.35 -7.68
N THR A 19 -11.60 -30.13 -8.51
CA THR A 19 -10.55 -31.10 -8.16
C THR A 19 -9.11 -30.59 -8.35
N ALA A 20 -8.90 -29.36 -8.82
CA ALA A 20 -7.59 -28.84 -9.22
C ALA A 20 -6.53 -28.89 -8.10
N LYS A 21 -6.92 -28.73 -6.82
CA LYS A 21 -5.97 -28.87 -5.70
C LYS A 21 -5.31 -30.25 -5.60
N ARG A 22 -5.92 -31.30 -6.14
CA ARG A 22 -5.50 -32.69 -5.86
C ARG A 22 -4.27 -33.16 -6.65
N ASN A 23 -3.91 -32.48 -7.75
CA ASN A 23 -2.79 -32.89 -8.63
C ASN A 23 -1.81 -31.76 -9.03
N LEU A 24 -1.99 -30.53 -8.54
CA LEU A 24 -1.08 -29.41 -8.87
C LEU A 24 0.13 -29.39 -7.93
N ASN A 25 1.34 -29.42 -8.51
CA ASN A 25 2.56 -29.23 -7.74
C ASN A 25 2.69 -27.75 -7.29
N ALA A 26 3.66 -27.46 -6.41
CA ALA A 26 3.84 -26.10 -5.88
C ALA A 26 4.09 -25.05 -6.99
N GLY A 27 4.83 -25.43 -8.03
CA GLY A 27 5.10 -24.57 -9.18
C GLY A 27 3.85 -24.22 -9.97
N ASP A 28 2.96 -25.20 -10.23
CA ASP A 28 1.72 -24.96 -10.97
C ASP A 28 0.79 -24.03 -10.19
N ARG A 29 0.68 -24.21 -8.86
CA ARG A 29 -0.12 -23.34 -7.98
C ARG A 29 0.42 -21.91 -7.97
N PHE A 30 1.74 -21.75 -7.91
CA PHE A 30 2.39 -20.45 -8.02
C PHE A 30 2.09 -19.78 -9.37
N ILE A 31 2.26 -20.50 -10.49
CA ILE A 31 1.97 -19.99 -11.84
C ILE A 31 0.51 -19.54 -11.96
N LEU A 32 -0.44 -20.34 -11.47
CA LEU A 32 -1.87 -19.99 -11.48
C LEU A 32 -2.16 -18.75 -10.63
N SER A 33 -1.51 -18.61 -9.47
CA SER A 33 -1.69 -17.43 -8.61
C SER A 33 -1.24 -16.13 -9.29
N GLN A 34 -0.21 -16.19 -10.13
CA GLN A 34 0.35 -15.03 -10.84
C GLN A 34 -0.34 -14.74 -12.18
N ASN A 35 -1.06 -15.70 -12.75
CA ASN A 35 -1.67 -15.55 -14.07
C ASN A 35 -2.88 -14.61 -14.00
N PRO A 36 -2.87 -13.46 -14.71
CA PRO A 36 -3.94 -12.47 -14.66
C PRO A 36 -5.25 -12.94 -15.29
N ASN A 37 -5.30 -14.10 -15.93
CA ASN A 37 -6.51 -14.70 -16.49
C ASN A 37 -7.06 -15.85 -15.63
N THR A 38 -6.44 -16.16 -14.50
CA THR A 38 -6.95 -17.19 -13.59
C THR A 38 -8.32 -16.78 -13.05
N PRO A 39 -9.34 -17.66 -13.16
CA PRO A 39 -10.67 -17.37 -12.63
C PRO A 39 -10.65 -17.11 -11.12
N SER A 40 -11.53 -16.22 -10.65
CA SER A 40 -11.62 -15.84 -9.23
C SER A 40 -11.87 -17.02 -8.30
N GLU A 41 -12.60 -18.05 -8.77
CA GLU A 41 -12.87 -19.25 -7.97
C GLU A 41 -11.62 -20.09 -7.72
N ILE A 42 -10.71 -20.19 -8.70
CA ILE A 42 -9.42 -20.87 -8.51
C ILE A 42 -8.54 -20.04 -7.58
N LEU A 43 -8.51 -18.71 -7.76
CA LEU A 43 -7.77 -17.81 -6.86
C LEU A 43 -8.27 -17.91 -5.42
N LYS A 44 -9.59 -18.04 -5.19
CA LYS A 44 -10.18 -18.27 -3.88
C LYS A 44 -9.70 -19.57 -3.23
N GLN A 45 -9.55 -20.64 -4.00
CA GLN A 45 -8.97 -21.89 -3.48
C GLN A 45 -7.50 -21.74 -3.11
N LEU A 46 -6.71 -21.05 -3.95
CA LEU A 46 -5.28 -20.78 -3.73
C LEU A 46 -5.02 -19.79 -2.59
N ALA A 47 -6.00 -18.96 -2.20
CA ALA A 47 -5.90 -18.06 -1.06
C ALA A 47 -5.74 -18.76 0.30
N THR A 48 -5.96 -20.08 0.34
CA THR A 48 -5.75 -20.93 1.53
C THR A 48 -4.54 -21.85 1.38
N ASP A 49 -3.68 -21.63 0.38
CA ASP A 49 -2.49 -22.44 0.17
C ASP A 49 -1.54 -22.35 1.37
N SER A 50 -0.87 -23.45 1.70
CA SER A 50 0.15 -23.46 2.75
C SER A 50 1.35 -22.58 2.39
N ASP A 51 1.65 -22.44 1.10
CA ASP A 51 2.75 -21.64 0.61
C ASP A 51 2.39 -20.14 0.60
N VAL A 52 3.19 -19.35 1.32
CA VAL A 52 3.05 -17.89 1.41
C VAL A 52 3.19 -17.23 0.05
N GLU A 53 4.09 -17.71 -0.82
CA GLU A 53 4.33 -17.11 -2.13
C GLU A 53 3.11 -17.28 -3.06
N VAL A 54 2.40 -18.41 -2.95
CA VAL A 54 1.15 -18.64 -3.66
C VAL A 54 0.08 -17.66 -3.17
N ARG A 55 -0.07 -17.50 -1.84
CA ARG A 55 -1.05 -16.55 -1.27
C ARG A 55 -0.72 -15.09 -1.62
N GLN A 56 0.56 -14.72 -1.63
CA GLN A 56 1.01 -13.40 -2.12
C GLN A 56 0.65 -13.18 -3.59
N GLY A 57 0.81 -14.21 -4.43
CA GLY A 57 0.43 -14.17 -5.84
C GLY A 57 -1.06 -13.91 -6.00
N VAL A 58 -1.90 -14.65 -5.25
CA VAL A 58 -3.35 -14.39 -5.22
C VAL A 58 -3.64 -12.96 -4.77
N ALA A 59 -3.04 -12.48 -3.68
CA ALA A 59 -3.26 -11.11 -3.20
C ALA A 59 -2.88 -10.03 -4.23
N SER A 60 -1.86 -10.29 -5.06
CA SER A 60 -1.37 -9.35 -6.09
C SER A 60 -2.16 -9.44 -7.40
N ASN A 61 -2.92 -10.50 -7.61
CA ASN A 61 -3.63 -10.75 -8.86
C ASN A 61 -4.83 -9.79 -9.03
N LEU A 62 -4.97 -9.24 -10.23
CA LEU A 62 -6.01 -8.24 -10.53
C LEU A 62 -7.41 -8.85 -10.67
N ASN A 63 -7.51 -10.16 -10.91
CA ASN A 63 -8.79 -10.90 -10.94
C ASN A 63 -9.22 -11.41 -9.57
N THR A 64 -8.47 -11.14 -8.51
CA THR A 64 -8.82 -11.58 -7.16
C THR A 64 -10.08 -10.86 -6.70
N SER A 65 -11.10 -11.64 -6.35
CA SER A 65 -12.38 -11.11 -5.93
C SER A 65 -12.28 -10.36 -4.60
N PHE A 66 -13.29 -9.52 -4.34
CA PHE A 66 -13.42 -8.79 -3.08
C PHE A 66 -13.34 -9.72 -1.87
N GLU A 67 -14.13 -10.80 -1.84
CA GLU A 67 -14.17 -11.74 -0.71
C GLU A 67 -12.80 -12.40 -0.47
N THR A 68 -12.08 -12.73 -1.53
CA THR A 68 -10.73 -13.30 -1.41
C THR A 68 -9.72 -12.27 -0.91
N LEU A 69 -9.77 -11.02 -1.38
CA LEU A 69 -8.94 -9.94 -0.83
C LEU A 69 -9.27 -9.65 0.63
N LYS A 70 -10.54 -9.74 1.02
CA LYS A 70 -11.01 -9.58 2.40
C LYS A 70 -10.47 -10.68 3.31
N GLN A 71 -10.45 -11.93 2.84
CA GLN A 71 -9.82 -13.03 3.58
C GLN A 71 -8.32 -12.79 3.76
N LEU A 72 -7.61 -12.47 2.68
CA LEU A 72 -6.16 -12.27 2.68
C LEU A 72 -5.72 -11.01 3.42
N SER A 73 -6.62 -10.04 3.64
CA SER A 73 -6.32 -8.84 4.46
C SER A 73 -6.11 -9.17 5.94
N THR A 74 -6.52 -10.37 6.37
CA THR A 74 -6.31 -10.90 7.72
C THR A 74 -5.30 -12.05 7.76
N ASP A 75 -4.55 -12.28 6.67
CA ASP A 75 -3.54 -13.33 6.61
C ASP A 75 -2.52 -13.17 7.74
N THR A 76 -2.08 -14.29 8.31
CA THR A 76 -1.06 -14.29 9.37
C THR A 76 0.25 -13.66 8.90
N ASP A 77 0.57 -13.79 7.61
CA ASP A 77 1.78 -13.26 7.03
C ASP A 77 1.62 -11.80 6.57
N ALA A 78 2.44 -10.91 7.12
CA ALA A 78 2.41 -9.48 6.81
C ALA A 78 2.74 -9.17 5.34
N THR A 79 3.50 -10.03 4.67
CA THR A 79 3.82 -9.86 3.24
C THR A 79 2.60 -10.11 2.36
N VAL A 80 1.73 -11.06 2.72
CA VAL A 80 0.45 -11.30 2.02
C VAL A 80 -0.48 -10.10 2.23
N ARG A 81 -0.64 -9.63 3.48
CA ARG A 81 -1.44 -8.42 3.78
C ARG A 81 -0.90 -7.19 3.04
N SER A 82 0.43 -7.06 2.92
CA SER A 82 1.08 -6.01 2.13
C SER A 82 0.73 -6.08 0.64
N ARG A 83 0.64 -7.29 0.06
CA ARG A 83 0.19 -7.47 -1.33
C ARG A 83 -1.25 -7.04 -1.52
N VAL A 84 -2.15 -7.40 -0.58
CA VAL A 84 -3.53 -6.90 -0.56
C VAL A 84 -3.53 -5.37 -0.51
N ALA A 85 -2.76 -4.75 0.38
CA ALA A 85 -2.67 -3.30 0.47
C ALA A 85 -2.20 -2.63 -0.83
N SER A 86 -1.28 -3.26 -1.57
CA SER A 86 -0.73 -2.72 -2.81
C SER A 86 -1.60 -2.95 -4.06
N ASN A 87 -2.58 -3.86 -4.00
CA ASN A 87 -3.40 -4.22 -5.14
C ASN A 87 -4.33 -3.04 -5.54
N PRO A 88 -4.29 -2.55 -6.80
CA PRO A 88 -5.07 -1.39 -7.24
C PRO A 88 -6.60 -1.57 -7.15
N TYR A 89 -7.09 -2.80 -7.05
CA TYR A 89 -8.51 -3.11 -6.94
C TYR A 89 -8.97 -3.41 -5.51
N THR A 90 -8.07 -3.31 -4.51
CA THR A 90 -8.45 -3.46 -3.11
C THR A 90 -9.45 -2.41 -2.70
N PRO A 91 -10.66 -2.82 -2.26
CA PRO A 91 -11.68 -1.87 -1.86
C PRO A 91 -11.29 -1.03 -0.65
N SER A 92 -11.87 0.16 -0.58
CA SER A 92 -11.54 1.18 0.44
C SER A 92 -11.76 0.68 1.86
N GLU A 93 -12.75 -0.18 2.10
CA GLU A 93 -13.01 -0.76 3.43
C GLU A 93 -11.85 -1.66 3.90
N ILE A 94 -11.25 -2.43 3.00
CA ILE A 94 -10.09 -3.28 3.30
C ILE A 94 -8.85 -2.39 3.49
N LEU A 95 -8.65 -1.38 2.64
CA LEU A 95 -7.57 -0.42 2.83
C LEU A 95 -7.68 0.31 4.18
N LYS A 96 -8.90 0.61 4.65
CA LYS A 96 -9.13 1.26 5.94
C LYS A 96 -8.69 0.36 7.10
N GLN A 97 -8.99 -0.93 7.02
CA GLN A 97 -8.51 -1.91 7.99
C GLN A 97 -6.97 -1.99 7.98
N LEU A 98 -6.37 -2.17 6.78
CA LEU A 98 -4.92 -2.30 6.62
C LEU A 98 -4.15 -1.02 6.99
N ALA A 99 -4.80 0.16 6.95
CA ALA A 99 -4.22 1.41 7.43
C ALA A 99 -4.04 1.45 8.96
N THR A 100 -4.66 0.53 9.69
CA THR A 100 -4.47 0.33 11.14
C THR A 100 -3.67 -0.93 11.46
N ASP A 101 -3.12 -1.61 10.44
CA ASP A 101 -2.35 -2.84 10.66
C ASP A 101 -1.17 -2.56 11.59
N HIS A 102 -0.93 -3.46 12.54
CA HIS A 102 0.21 -3.38 13.45
C HIS A 102 1.56 -3.31 12.73
N ASP A 103 1.68 -3.97 11.57
CA ASP A 103 2.90 -3.98 10.78
C ASP A 103 3.02 -2.70 9.93
N ALA A 104 4.09 -1.94 10.16
CA ALA A 104 4.35 -0.70 9.45
C ALA A 104 4.60 -0.93 7.94
N GLN A 105 5.09 -2.10 7.53
CA GLN A 105 5.27 -2.43 6.11
C GLN A 105 3.93 -2.56 5.39
N VAL A 106 2.92 -3.14 6.05
CA VAL A 106 1.55 -3.20 5.50
C VAL A 106 1.01 -1.79 5.31
N ARG A 107 1.09 -0.94 6.34
CA ARG A 107 0.66 0.47 6.27
C ARG A 107 1.43 1.25 5.19
N TYR A 108 2.71 0.93 4.99
CA TYR A 108 3.54 1.52 3.93
C TYR A 108 2.97 1.20 2.54
N TYR A 109 2.52 -0.03 2.31
CA TYR A 109 1.90 -0.40 1.03
C TYR A 109 0.49 0.17 0.85
N VAL A 110 -0.24 0.46 1.94
CA VAL A 110 -1.50 1.22 1.85
C VAL A 110 -1.24 2.62 1.29
N VAL A 111 -0.23 3.33 1.80
CA VAL A 111 0.17 4.66 1.28
C VAL A 111 0.54 4.61 -0.21
N ARG A 112 1.13 3.49 -0.66
CA ARG A 112 1.57 3.28 -2.05
C ARG A 112 0.46 2.82 -2.97
N ASN A 113 -0.75 2.54 -2.46
CA ASN A 113 -1.85 2.12 -3.30
C ASN A 113 -2.26 3.26 -4.26
N PRO A 114 -2.34 3.01 -5.58
CA PRO A 114 -2.64 4.06 -6.56
C PRO A 114 -4.05 4.63 -6.45
N ARG A 115 -4.96 3.94 -5.76
CA ARG A 115 -6.35 4.36 -5.52
C ARG A 115 -6.63 4.66 -4.05
N LEU A 116 -5.60 5.02 -3.28
CA LEU A 116 -5.74 5.34 -1.85
C LEU A 116 -6.81 6.44 -1.64
N PRO A 117 -7.90 6.13 -0.91
CA PRO A 117 -8.92 7.11 -0.56
C PRO A 117 -8.39 8.24 0.33
N TYR A 118 -8.95 9.43 0.13
CA TYR A 118 -8.59 10.65 0.87
C TYR A 118 -8.64 10.48 2.40
N GLU A 119 -9.71 9.90 2.93
CA GLU A 119 -9.87 9.72 4.39
C GLU A 119 -8.80 8.81 5.00
N ILE A 120 -8.32 7.82 4.23
CA ILE A 120 -7.27 6.91 4.68
C ILE A 120 -5.90 7.61 4.62
N LEU A 121 -5.66 8.42 3.58
CA LEU A 121 -4.48 9.27 3.52
C LEU A 121 -4.42 10.23 4.71
N LYS A 122 -5.55 10.87 5.04
CA LYS A 122 -5.68 11.77 6.19
C LYS A 122 -5.32 11.09 7.52
N GLN A 123 -5.82 9.87 7.73
CA GLN A 123 -5.45 9.06 8.90
C GLN A 123 -3.93 8.80 8.93
N LEU A 124 -3.35 8.30 7.84
CA LEU A 124 -1.94 7.92 7.76
C LEU A 124 -0.98 9.13 7.80
N SER A 125 -1.44 10.34 7.47
CA SER A 125 -0.67 11.58 7.66
C SER A 125 -0.36 11.89 9.13
N THR A 126 -1.05 11.23 10.05
CA THR A 126 -0.78 11.29 11.50
C THR A 126 -0.27 9.96 12.08
N ASP A 127 0.14 9.02 11.22
CA ASP A 127 0.63 7.71 11.66
C ASP A 127 1.79 7.86 12.65
N SER A 128 1.82 7.03 13.69
CA SER A 128 2.92 7.00 14.68
C SER A 128 4.31 6.83 14.04
N SER A 129 4.40 6.09 12.94
CA SER A 129 5.65 5.85 12.21
C SER A 129 6.01 7.02 11.30
N ALA A 130 7.13 7.68 11.62
CA ALA A 130 7.69 8.73 10.78
C ALA A 130 8.01 8.25 9.35
N SER A 131 8.30 6.95 9.17
CA SER A 131 8.52 6.35 7.85
C SER A 131 7.25 6.38 6.98
N ILE A 132 6.07 6.18 7.58
CA ILE A 132 4.78 6.27 6.88
C ILE A 132 4.49 7.72 6.48
N ARG A 133 4.61 8.64 7.44
CA ARG A 133 4.43 10.07 7.19
C ARG A 133 5.43 10.60 6.14
N SER A 134 6.67 10.10 6.16
CA SER A 134 7.72 10.42 5.18
C SER A 134 7.37 9.94 3.77
N ASN A 135 6.75 8.77 3.63
CA ASN A 135 6.29 8.24 2.34
C ASN A 135 5.19 9.14 1.75
N ILE A 136 4.24 9.57 2.58
CA ILE A 136 3.21 10.54 2.18
C ILE A 136 3.86 11.85 1.74
N ALA A 137 4.80 12.40 2.52
CA ALA A 137 5.51 13.63 2.17
C ALA A 137 6.23 13.53 0.82
N GLN A 138 6.81 12.36 0.49
CA GLN A 138 7.54 12.14 -0.75
C GLN A 138 6.64 11.91 -1.98
N ASN A 139 5.39 11.50 -1.79
CA ASN A 139 4.49 11.17 -2.89
C ASN A 139 4.07 12.44 -3.66
N ARG A 140 4.39 12.49 -4.97
CA ARG A 140 4.06 13.61 -5.88
C ARG A 140 2.56 13.95 -5.93
N ASN A 141 1.71 12.97 -5.65
CA ASN A 141 0.26 13.14 -5.70
C ASN A 141 -0.35 13.56 -4.36
N THR A 142 0.44 13.70 -3.30
CA THR A 142 -0.05 14.16 -1.99
C THR A 142 -0.69 15.55 -2.11
N PRO A 143 -1.96 15.69 -1.71
CA PRO A 143 -2.63 16.99 -1.66
C PRO A 143 -1.87 18.03 -0.83
N LEU A 144 -1.94 19.28 -1.27
CA LEU A 144 -1.18 20.39 -0.70
C LEU A 144 -1.42 20.57 0.82
N GLU A 145 -2.63 20.34 1.28
CA GLU A 145 -2.99 20.46 2.70
C GLU A 145 -2.24 19.47 3.58
N PHE A 146 -2.02 18.22 3.13
CA PHE A 146 -1.19 17.26 3.86
C PHE A 146 0.28 17.64 3.80
N LEU A 147 0.78 18.21 2.70
CA LEU A 147 2.15 18.75 2.66
C LEU A 147 2.33 19.91 3.65
N LYS A 148 1.32 20.78 3.82
CA LYS A 148 1.35 21.85 4.83
C LYS A 148 1.37 21.29 6.25
N GLN A 149 0.58 20.26 6.53
CA GLN A 149 0.58 19.57 7.82
C GLN A 149 1.94 18.91 8.09
N LEU A 150 2.49 18.19 7.12
CA LEU A 150 3.76 17.47 7.25
C LEU A 150 4.98 18.42 7.27
N ALA A 151 4.83 19.66 6.83
CA ALA A 151 5.86 20.69 6.95
C ALA A 151 6.15 21.06 8.42
N THR A 152 5.23 20.78 9.33
CA THR A 152 5.39 20.99 10.77
C THR A 152 5.57 19.67 11.53
N ASP A 153 5.85 18.57 10.83
CA ASP A 153 6.09 17.27 11.45
C ASP A 153 7.29 17.32 12.39
N PRO A 154 7.26 16.67 13.58
CA PRO A 154 8.40 16.64 14.47
C PRO A 154 9.63 15.94 13.86
N ASP A 155 9.43 14.98 12.94
CA ASP A 155 10.51 14.23 12.32
C ASP A 155 11.16 15.01 11.16
N LEU A 156 12.49 15.14 11.22
CA LEU A 156 13.25 15.89 10.23
C LEU A 156 13.16 15.28 8.82
N LYS A 157 13.13 13.95 8.70
CA LYS A 157 13.07 13.25 7.40
C LYS A 157 11.71 13.50 6.73
N VAL A 158 10.64 13.57 7.51
CA VAL A 158 9.32 13.95 7.01
C VAL A 158 9.36 15.36 6.42
N ARG A 159 9.87 16.34 7.18
CA ARG A 159 10.00 17.73 6.72
C ARG A 159 10.89 17.87 5.48
N SER A 160 12.03 17.18 5.44
CA SER A 160 12.92 17.16 4.27
C SER A 160 12.23 16.57 3.03
N ASN A 161 11.41 15.53 3.19
CA ASN A 161 10.64 14.97 2.08
C ASN A 161 9.56 15.93 1.56
N VAL A 162 8.96 16.76 2.44
CA VAL A 162 8.05 17.83 2.00
C VAL A 162 8.80 18.84 1.14
N GLU A 163 9.97 19.31 1.59
CA GLU A 163 10.80 20.25 0.82
C GLU A 163 11.21 19.68 -0.54
N TYR A 164 11.62 18.41 -0.55
CA TYR A 164 11.96 17.69 -1.76
C TYR A 164 10.77 17.61 -2.73
N ASN A 165 9.58 17.28 -2.23
CA ASN A 165 8.36 17.18 -3.03
C ASN A 165 8.01 18.51 -3.70
N ILE A 166 7.95 19.60 -2.94
CA ILE A 166 7.60 20.92 -3.50
C ILE A 166 8.65 21.46 -4.46
N THR A 167 9.92 21.07 -4.29
CA THR A 167 11.01 21.48 -5.16
C THR A 167 10.99 20.69 -6.47
N ARG A 168 10.76 19.37 -6.39
CA ARG A 168 10.70 18.49 -7.57
C ARG A 168 9.41 18.64 -8.38
N ASN A 169 8.34 19.11 -7.74
CA ASN A 169 7.02 19.35 -8.35
C ASN A 169 6.68 20.85 -8.38
N ASN A 170 7.69 21.69 -8.63
CA ASN A 170 7.53 23.16 -8.64
C ASN A 170 6.57 23.66 -9.73
N ASP A 171 6.36 22.87 -10.78
CA ASP A 171 5.40 23.06 -11.86
C ASP A 171 3.94 22.95 -11.38
N LYS A 172 3.70 22.16 -10.32
CA LYS A 172 2.36 21.87 -9.79
C LYS A 172 1.87 22.93 -8.79
N TYR A 173 2.77 23.68 -8.17
CA TYR A 173 2.45 24.59 -7.08
C TYR A 173 2.71 26.05 -7.46
N SER A 174 1.80 26.94 -7.07
CA SER A 174 2.05 28.38 -7.25
C SER A 174 3.22 28.84 -6.37
N GLN A 175 3.91 29.91 -6.78
CA GLN A 175 5.01 30.48 -5.99
C GLN A 175 4.59 30.81 -4.55
N LEU A 176 3.35 31.27 -4.35
CA LEU A 176 2.80 31.53 -3.01
C LEU A 176 2.64 30.24 -2.20
N GLN A 177 2.17 29.15 -2.80
CA GLN A 177 2.04 27.86 -2.11
C GLN A 177 3.42 27.32 -1.69
N ILE A 178 4.41 27.39 -2.59
CA ILE A 178 5.80 27.01 -2.29
C ILE A 178 6.37 27.87 -1.16
N PHE A 179 6.17 29.20 -1.22
CA PHE A 179 6.64 30.13 -0.20
C PHE A 179 6.07 29.79 1.18
N LEU A 180 4.75 29.58 1.27
CA LEU A 180 4.07 29.26 2.54
C LEU A 180 4.60 27.94 3.16
N ILE A 181 4.82 26.91 2.34
CA ILE A 181 5.36 25.63 2.85
C ILE A 181 6.81 25.81 3.31
N LYS A 182 7.66 26.46 2.51
CA LYS A 182 9.05 26.75 2.90
C LYS A 182 9.14 27.60 4.17
N HIS A 183 8.20 28.53 4.36
CA HIS A 183 8.11 29.33 5.57
C HIS A 183 7.73 28.45 6.78
N ALA A 184 6.75 27.55 6.65
CA ALA A 184 6.37 26.60 7.69
C ALA A 184 7.54 25.67 8.09
N LEU A 185 8.27 25.14 7.11
CA LEU A 185 9.47 24.30 7.33
C LEU A 185 10.53 25.04 8.16
N ARG A 186 10.91 26.25 7.74
CA ARG A 186 11.91 27.07 8.47
C ARG A 186 11.47 27.39 9.90
N ARG A 187 10.17 27.68 10.08
CA ARG A 187 9.61 27.95 11.41
C ARG A 187 9.70 26.71 12.29
N SER A 188 9.28 25.55 11.79
CA SER A 188 9.33 24.28 12.51
C SER A 188 10.77 23.90 12.89
N ASP A 189 11.73 23.99 11.95
CA ASP A 189 13.14 23.71 12.25
C ASP A 189 13.72 24.63 13.32
N ARG A 190 13.32 25.91 13.32
CA ARG A 190 13.74 26.87 14.36
C ARG A 190 13.14 26.51 15.72
N GLU A 191 11.86 26.19 15.78
CA GLU A 191 11.17 25.80 17.02
C GLU A 191 11.79 24.54 17.63
N MET A 192 12.05 23.51 16.83
CA MET A 192 12.67 22.26 17.28
C MET A 192 14.11 22.47 17.80
N ARG A 193 14.91 23.33 17.15
CA ARG A 193 16.25 23.68 17.63
C ARG A 193 16.22 24.39 18.98
N LEU A 194 15.27 25.31 19.16
CA LEU A 194 15.09 26.03 20.43
C LEU A 194 14.64 25.09 21.54
N GLU A 195 13.75 24.15 21.26
CA GLU A 195 13.31 23.16 22.24
C GLU A 195 14.44 22.21 22.64
N HIS A 196 15.25 21.76 21.69
CA HIS A 196 16.45 20.96 21.99
C HIS A 196 17.43 21.73 22.87
N LEU A 197 17.69 23.00 22.58
CA LEU A 197 18.59 23.84 23.37
C LEU A 197 18.10 24.00 24.82
N LYS A 198 16.79 24.22 25.02
CA LYS A 198 16.19 24.31 26.36
C LYS A 198 16.41 23.04 27.18
N ARG A 199 16.17 21.87 26.58
CA ARG A 199 16.36 20.57 27.26
C ARG A 199 17.82 20.34 27.68
N VAL A 200 18.79 20.79 26.87
CA VAL A 200 20.22 20.64 27.18
C VAL A 200 20.69 21.62 28.26
N THR A 201 20.01 22.75 28.44
CA THR A 201 20.38 23.75 29.47
C THR A 201 19.69 23.56 30.81
N ASP A 202 18.64 22.73 30.87
CA ASP A 202 17.86 22.44 32.08
C ASP A 202 18.32 21.14 32.81
N ASP A 203 19.26 20.37 32.22
CA ASP A 203 19.95 19.20 32.80
C ASP A 203 21.35 19.57 33.34
#